data_AF-A0A7S4B3J3-F1
#
_entry.id   AF-A0A7S4B3J3-F1
#
_cell.length_a   1.000
_cell.length_b   1.000
_cell.length_c   1.000
_cell.angle_alpha   90.00
_cell.angle_beta   90.00
_cell.angle_gamma   90.00
#
_symmetry.space_group_name_H-M   'P 1'
#
loop_
_entity.id
_entity.type
_entity.pdbx_description
1 polymer ?
#
loop_
_entity_poly.entity_id
_entity_poly.type
_entity_poly.pdbx_seq_one_letter_code
_entity_poly.pdbx_strand_id
1 'polypeptide(L)'
;LHSVPLTLAGVAAMAGTADEHEVHKQIRELEHQIFHLQRSNTELEDHLRELGHDRELRQAIGENIVAIAKRRAIIDDLLKMAPMPRECTPVSTDGDGDVAMLASAETAAEHVTDAAAGVYL
;
A
#
# COMPACT_ATOMS: atom_id res chain seq x y z
N LEU A 1 36.28 -13.00 36.17
CA LEU A 1 34.84 -13.02 35.86
C LEU A 1 34.39 -11.59 35.57
N HIS A 2 34.50 -11.13 34.31
CA HIS A 2 33.98 -9.83 33.91
C HIS A 2 32.56 -10.04 33.37
N SER A 3 31.56 -9.79 34.20
CA SER A 3 30.17 -9.72 33.76
C SER A 3 29.98 -8.42 33.00
N VAL A 4 29.95 -8.50 31.68
CA VAL A 4 29.53 -7.37 30.83
C VAL A 4 28.00 -7.27 30.92
N PRO A 5 27.42 -6.12 31.29
CA PRO A 5 25.98 -5.95 31.24
C PRO A 5 25.53 -5.90 29.78
N LEU A 6 24.78 -6.91 29.34
CA LEU A 6 23.99 -6.88 28.12
C LEU A 6 23.08 -5.65 28.20
N THR A 7 23.37 -4.66 27.37
CA THR A 7 22.65 -3.40 27.32
C THR A 7 21.20 -3.66 26.92
N LEU A 8 20.27 -3.24 27.77
CA LEU A 8 18.81 -3.34 27.59
C LEU A 8 18.32 -2.73 26.25
N ALA A 9 19.13 -1.87 25.62
CA ALA A 9 18.88 -1.28 24.31
C ALA A 9 18.88 -2.30 23.15
N GLY A 10 19.62 -3.42 23.27
CA GLY A 10 19.68 -4.43 22.21
C GLY A 10 18.43 -5.31 22.09
N VAL A 11 17.67 -5.47 23.17
CA VAL A 11 16.49 -6.37 23.21
C VAL A 11 15.24 -5.71 22.63
N ALA A 12 15.09 -4.38 22.79
CA ALA A 12 13.95 -3.64 22.26
C ALA A 12 13.94 -3.56 20.72
N ALA A 13 15.12 -3.48 20.09
CA ALA A 13 15.22 -3.42 18.62
C ALA A 13 14.80 -4.74 17.93
N MET A 14 15.01 -5.89 18.57
CA MET A 14 14.63 -7.20 18.03
C MET A 14 13.13 -7.51 18.15
N ALA A 15 12.45 -6.90 19.13
CA ALA A 15 11.00 -7.07 19.30
C ALA A 15 10.19 -6.30 18.25
N GLY A 16 10.67 -5.14 17.79
CA GLY A 16 10.00 -4.35 16.74
C GLY A 16 10.08 -4.97 15.35
N THR A 17 11.19 -5.65 15.01
CA THR A 17 11.40 -6.23 13.68
C THR A 17 10.65 -7.55 13.46
N ALA A 18 10.41 -8.32 14.54
CA ALA A 18 9.62 -9.55 14.47
C ALA A 18 8.14 -9.27 14.16
N ASP A 19 7.59 -8.20 14.71
CA ASP A 19 6.22 -7.75 14.46
C ASP A 19 6.06 -7.23 13.01
N GLU A 20 7.04 -6.44 12.55
CA GLU A 20 7.09 -5.94 11.18
C GLU A 20 7.15 -7.07 10.14
N HIS A 21 7.97 -8.10 10.36
CA HIS A 21 8.06 -9.24 9.42
C HIS A 21 6.75 -10.02 9.33
N GLU A 22 6.03 -10.20 10.44
CA GLU A 22 4.74 -10.89 10.44
C GLU A 22 3.67 -10.07 9.73
N VAL A 23 3.64 -8.74 9.92
CA VAL A 23 2.76 -7.83 9.17
C VAL A 23 3.01 -7.93 7.66
N HIS A 24 4.27 -7.89 7.22
CA HIS A 24 4.62 -8.04 5.80
C HIS A 24 4.25 -9.41 5.23
N LYS A 25 4.34 -10.47 6.03
CA LYS A 25 3.91 -11.81 5.63
C LYS A 25 2.38 -11.87 5.47
N GLN A 26 1.64 -11.27 6.40
CA GLN A 26 0.18 -11.17 6.32
C GLN A 26 -0.28 -10.37 5.10
N ILE A 27 0.37 -9.24 4.81
CA ILE A 27 0.08 -8.44 3.61
C ILE A 27 0.28 -9.28 2.34
N ARG A 28 1.42 -9.96 2.20
CA ARG A 28 1.70 -10.82 1.03
C ARG A 28 0.67 -11.93 0.84
N GLU A 29 0.25 -12.57 1.92
CA GLU A 29 -0.79 -13.60 1.89
C GLU A 29 -2.14 -13.01 1.41
N LEU A 30 -2.54 -11.85 1.93
CA LEU A 30 -3.77 -11.16 1.53
C LEU A 30 -3.72 -10.72 0.06
N GLU A 31 -2.58 -10.21 -0.41
CA GLU A 31 -2.36 -9.86 -1.82
C GLU A 31 -2.49 -11.08 -2.74
N HIS A 32 -1.91 -12.21 -2.34
CA HIS A 32 -2.01 -13.45 -3.10
C HIS A 32 -3.47 -13.97 -3.18
N GLN A 33 -4.21 -13.87 -2.09
CA GLN A 33 -5.64 -14.20 -2.07
C GLN A 33 -6.46 -13.27 -2.97
N ILE A 34 -6.18 -11.96 -2.96
CA ILE A 34 -6.82 -11.00 -3.86
C ILE A 34 -6.53 -11.35 -5.32
N PHE A 35 -5.27 -11.67 -5.64
CA PHE A 35 -4.87 -12.07 -6.98
C PHE A 35 -5.68 -13.28 -7.48
N HIS A 36 -5.84 -14.31 -6.65
CA HIS A 36 -6.66 -15.47 -7.00
C HIS A 36 -8.13 -15.14 -7.21
N LEU A 37 -8.71 -14.25 -6.39
CA LEU A 37 -10.09 -13.82 -6.56
C LEU A 37 -10.29 -12.97 -7.82
N GLN A 38 -9.33 -12.11 -8.16
CA GLN A 38 -9.36 -11.34 -9.40
C GLN A 38 -9.29 -12.25 -10.61
N ARG A 39 -8.40 -13.25 -10.60
CA ARG A 39 -8.33 -14.25 -11.66
C ARG A 39 -9.64 -15.05 -11.78
N SER A 40 -10.18 -15.50 -10.65
CA SER A 40 -11.47 -16.21 -10.63
C SER A 40 -12.60 -15.35 -11.19
N ASN A 41 -12.64 -14.06 -10.88
CA ASN A 41 -13.63 -13.14 -11.47
C ASN A 41 -13.48 -13.05 -12.99
N THR A 42 -12.26 -12.95 -13.53
CA THR A 42 -12.04 -12.95 -14.98
C THR A 42 -12.61 -14.21 -15.63
N GLU A 43 -12.34 -15.39 -15.05
CA GLU A 43 -12.84 -16.68 -15.54
C GLU A 43 -14.38 -16.75 -15.48
N LEU A 44 -14.99 -16.26 -14.40
CA LEU A 44 -16.45 -16.22 -14.24
C LEU A 44 -17.12 -15.19 -15.19
N GLU A 45 -16.47 -14.07 -15.44
CA GLU A 45 -16.93 -13.06 -16.41
C GLU A 45 -16.91 -13.60 -17.84
N ASP A 46 -15.88 -14.39 -18.20
CA ASP A 46 -15.82 -15.06 -19.50
C ASP A 46 -16.94 -16.10 -19.64
N HIS A 47 -17.20 -16.90 -18.59
CA HIS A 47 -18.35 -17.81 -18.57
C HIS A 47 -19.70 -17.08 -18.71
N LEU A 48 -19.85 -15.89 -18.10
CA LEU A 48 -21.07 -15.07 -18.25
C LEU A 48 -21.25 -14.54 -19.68
N ARG A 49 -20.16 -14.24 -20.39
CA ARG A 49 -20.21 -13.83 -21.80
C ARG A 49 -20.64 -14.98 -22.70
N GLU A 50 -20.21 -16.20 -22.40
CA GLU A 50 -20.51 -17.40 -23.18
C GLU A 50 -21.91 -17.95 -22.93
N LEU A 51 -22.28 -18.14 -21.66
CA LEU A 51 -23.53 -18.79 -21.26
C LEU A 51 -24.71 -17.82 -21.23
N GLY A 52 -24.44 -16.52 -21.06
CA GLY A 52 -25.45 -15.48 -20.96
C GLY A 52 -26.23 -15.55 -19.64
N HIS A 53 -26.40 -14.39 -19.01
CA HIS A 53 -27.35 -14.13 -17.92
C HIS A 53 -27.45 -15.12 -16.74
N ASP A 54 -26.42 -15.89 -16.42
CA ASP A 54 -26.40 -16.71 -15.20
C ASP A 54 -26.45 -15.82 -13.94
N ARG A 55 -27.37 -16.14 -13.02
CA ARG A 55 -27.54 -15.40 -11.76
C ARG A 55 -26.53 -15.85 -10.69
N GLU A 56 -26.18 -17.13 -10.67
CA GLU A 56 -25.25 -17.70 -9.69
C GLU A 56 -23.83 -17.22 -9.97
N LEU A 57 -23.41 -17.19 -11.24
CA LEU A 57 -22.11 -16.63 -11.62
C LEU A 57 -22.01 -15.14 -11.25
N ARG A 58 -23.08 -14.37 -11.49
CA ARG A 58 -23.15 -12.95 -11.09
C ARG A 58 -23.07 -12.78 -9.58
N GLN A 59 -23.72 -13.64 -8.82
CA GLN A 59 -23.65 -13.62 -7.36
C GLN A 59 -22.24 -13.95 -6.87
N ALA A 60 -21.61 -15.00 -7.43
CA ALA A 60 -20.24 -15.39 -7.08
C ALA A 60 -19.22 -14.26 -7.32
N ILE A 61 -19.33 -13.58 -8.47
CA ILE A 61 -18.50 -12.38 -8.76
C ILE A 61 -18.74 -11.29 -7.72
N GLY A 62 -20.00 -11.02 -7.37
CA GLY A 62 -20.35 -10.03 -6.35
C GLY A 62 -19.76 -10.36 -4.98
N GLU A 63 -19.82 -11.62 -4.56
CA GLU A 63 -19.21 -12.10 -3.31
C GLU A 63 -17.69 -11.95 -3.33
N ASN A 64 -17.03 -12.28 -4.44
CA ASN A 64 -15.60 -12.08 -4.62
C ASN A 64 -15.20 -10.61 -4.55
N ILE A 65 -15.98 -9.69 -5.14
CA ILE A 65 -15.73 -8.23 -5.07
C ILE A 65 -15.76 -7.75 -3.61
N VAL A 66 -16.78 -8.15 -2.84
CA VAL A 66 -16.88 -7.79 -1.42
C VAL A 66 -15.70 -8.36 -0.64
N ALA A 67 -15.30 -9.60 -0.94
CA ALA A 67 -14.19 -10.26 -0.28
C ALA A 67 -12.84 -9.59 -0.60
N ILE A 68 -12.63 -9.10 -1.83
CA ILE A 68 -11.46 -8.30 -2.21
C ILE A 68 -11.46 -6.97 -1.44
N ALA A 69 -12.60 -6.26 -1.41
CA ALA A 69 -12.70 -4.98 -0.71
C ALA A 69 -12.36 -5.10 0.78
N LYS A 70 -12.87 -6.14 1.45
CA LYS A 70 -12.54 -6.43 2.85
C LYS A 70 -11.04 -6.70 3.04
N ARG A 71 -10.41 -7.49 2.18
CA ARG A 71 -8.97 -7.78 2.27
C ARG A 71 -8.12 -6.53 2.02
N ARG A 72 -8.50 -5.68 1.07
CA ARG A 72 -7.83 -4.39 0.85
C ARG A 72 -7.90 -3.49 2.08
N ALA A 73 -9.06 -3.39 2.71
CA ALA A 73 -9.20 -2.62 3.96
C ALA A 73 -8.28 -3.16 5.08
N ILE A 74 -8.13 -4.48 5.20
CA ILE A 74 -7.20 -5.09 6.16
C ILE A 74 -5.75 -4.74 5.81
N ILE A 75 -5.36 -4.82 4.53
CA ILE A 75 -4.02 -4.40 4.09
C ILE A 75 -3.77 -2.92 4.44
N ASP A 76 -4.73 -2.04 4.16
CA ASP A 76 -4.61 -0.62 4.47
C ASP A 76 -4.44 -0.37 5.98
N ASP A 77 -5.14 -1.14 6.82
CA ASP A 77 -5.02 -1.04 8.28
C ASP A 77 -3.68 -1.60 8.78
N LEU A 78 -3.20 -2.71 8.21
CA LEU A 78 -1.87 -3.26 8.50
C LEU A 78 -0.75 -2.28 8.09
N LEU A 79 -0.88 -1.60 6.95
CA LEU A 79 0.08 -0.59 6.50
C LEU A 79 0.12 0.64 7.40
N LYS A 80 -1.01 1.04 7.99
CA LYS A 80 -1.04 2.14 8.99
C LYS A 80 -0.36 1.74 10.31
N MET A 81 -0.39 0.46 10.66
CA MET A 81 0.22 -0.07 11.88
C MET A 81 1.72 -0.33 11.72
N ALA A 82 2.17 -0.67 10.52
CA ALA A 82 3.60 -0.74 10.21
C ALA A 82 4.19 0.68 10.30
N PRO A 83 5.10 0.98 11.24
CA PRO A 83 5.75 2.27 11.26
C PRO A 83 6.48 2.45 9.92
N MET A 84 6.09 3.48 9.18
CA MET A 84 6.85 3.95 8.01
C MET A 84 8.34 3.89 8.35
N PRO A 85 9.20 3.26 7.52
CA PRO A 85 10.62 3.46 7.67
C PRO A 85 10.82 4.97 7.56
N ARG A 86 11.20 5.59 8.68
CA ARG A 86 11.72 6.96 8.67
C ARG A 86 12.70 6.98 7.53
N GLU A 87 12.43 7.88 6.58
CA GLU A 87 13.31 8.16 5.47
C GLU A 87 14.73 7.97 5.96
N CYS A 88 15.41 6.96 5.43
CA CYS A 88 16.86 6.96 5.45
C CYS A 88 17.21 8.26 4.76
N THR A 89 17.40 9.31 5.55
CA THR A 89 18.17 10.46 5.15
C THR A 89 19.40 9.84 4.51
N PRO A 90 19.73 10.15 3.24
CA PRO A 90 21.00 9.73 2.72
C PRO A 90 22.04 10.36 3.65
N VAL A 91 22.61 9.56 4.55
CA VAL A 91 23.91 9.86 5.14
C VAL A 91 24.85 9.73 3.96
N SER A 92 24.92 10.81 3.17
CA SER A 92 26.07 11.08 2.34
C SER A 92 27.15 11.50 3.32
N THR A 93 28.02 10.56 3.63
CA THR A 93 29.41 10.90 3.92
C THR A 93 30.22 10.27 2.80
N ASP A 94 30.03 10.78 1.58
CA ASP A 94 31.16 10.86 0.67
C ASP A 94 32.22 11.73 1.35
N GLY A 95 33.44 11.22 1.40
CA GLY A 95 34.61 11.97 1.85
C GLY A 95 35.01 13.07 0.88
N ASP A 96 34.06 13.69 0.19
CA ASP A 96 34.20 14.81 -0.74
C ASP A 96 33.05 15.76 -0.45
N GLY A 97 33.29 16.76 0.38
CA GLY A 97 32.25 17.64 0.94
C GLY A 97 31.60 18.58 -0.08
N ASP A 98 30.74 18.06 -0.95
CA ASP A 98 29.87 18.86 -1.80
C ASP A 98 28.39 18.64 -1.44
N VAL A 99 27.86 19.59 -0.65
CA VAL A 99 26.45 19.64 -0.23
C VAL A 99 25.59 20.19 -1.37
N ALA A 100 24.94 19.32 -2.13
CA ALA A 100 23.85 19.72 -3.01
C ALA A 100 22.55 19.88 -2.19
N MET A 101 22.25 21.11 -1.75
CA MET A 101 20.91 21.48 -1.27
C MET A 101 19.93 21.48 -2.46
N LEU A 102 19.09 20.45 -2.57
CA LEU A 102 17.85 20.56 -3.34
C LEU A 102 16.84 21.36 -2.50
N ALA A 103 16.80 22.67 -2.76
CA ALA A 103 15.78 23.54 -2.21
C ALA A 103 14.40 23.10 -2.69
N SER A 104 13.54 22.80 -1.73
CA SER A 104 12.11 22.59 -1.85
C SER A 104 11.48 23.67 -2.74
N ALA A 105 10.65 23.24 -3.69
CA ALA A 105 9.62 24.10 -4.27
C ALA A 105 8.27 23.44 -4.03
N GLU A 106 7.79 23.54 -2.81
CA GLU A 106 6.37 23.46 -2.52
C GLU A 106 5.88 24.91 -2.40
N THR A 107 5.02 25.35 -3.32
CA THR A 107 4.08 26.45 -3.07
C THR A 107 2.94 26.33 -4.06
N ALA A 108 1.80 25.87 -3.54
CA ALA A 108 0.50 26.01 -4.15
C ALA A 108 0.14 27.49 -4.32
N ALA A 109 -0.48 27.86 -5.44
CA ALA A 109 -1.43 28.96 -5.50
C ALA A 109 -2.28 28.86 -6.78
N GLU A 110 -3.59 28.91 -6.54
CA GLU A 110 -4.74 28.99 -7.41
C GLU A 110 -4.61 29.89 -8.65
N HIS A 111 -5.20 29.45 -9.78
CA HIS A 111 -6.18 30.24 -10.53
C HIS A 111 -6.86 29.41 -11.63
N VAL A 112 -8.05 28.87 -11.36
CA VAL A 112 -9.04 28.57 -12.42
C VAL A 112 -10.41 29.05 -11.94
N THR A 113 -10.65 30.32 -12.18
CA THR A 113 -11.98 30.90 -12.43
C THR A 113 -11.85 31.44 -13.86
N ASP A 114 -12.67 31.07 -14.84
CA ASP A 114 -14.08 31.39 -14.86
C ASP A 114 -14.81 30.54 -15.92
N ALA A 115 -16.08 30.30 -15.65
CA ALA A 115 -17.01 29.59 -16.50
C ALA A 115 -17.53 30.49 -17.62
N ALA A 116 -17.91 29.84 -18.73
CA ALA A 116 -19.06 30.13 -19.59
C ALA A 116 -19.46 31.62 -19.83
N ALA A 117 -19.33 32.05 -21.10
CA ALA A 117 -20.48 32.46 -21.94
C ALA A 117 -19.98 33.21 -23.18
N GLY A 118 -20.44 32.83 -24.37
CA GLY A 118 -20.24 33.68 -25.55
C GLY A 118 -20.34 33.04 -26.92
N VAL A 119 -21.20 32.04 -27.14
CA VAL A 119 -21.73 31.80 -28.50
C VAL A 119 -23.04 32.56 -28.59
N TYR A 120 -22.98 33.76 -29.15
CA TYR A 120 -24.14 34.47 -29.68
C TYR A 120 -24.05 34.42 -31.21
N LEU A 121 -25.05 33.74 -31.78
CA LEU A 121 -25.63 33.82 -33.13
C LEU A 121 -24.71 34.19 -34.30
#